data_AF-X1GEL0-F1
#
_entry.id   AF-X1GEL0-F1
#
_cell.length_a   1.000
_cell.length_b   1.000
_cell.length_c   1.000
_cell.angle_alpha   90.00
_cell.angle_beta   90.00
_cell.angle_gamma   90.00
#
_symmetry.space_group_name_H-M   'P 1'
#
loop_
_entity.id
_entity.type
_entity.pdbx_description
1 polymer ?
#
loop_
_entity_poly.entity_id
_entity_poly.type
_entity_poly.pdbx_seq_one_letter_code
_entity_poly.pdbx_strand_id
1 'polypeptide(L)'
;MPFGFPIGLNIDLKEDVVINLNPDFGYLRTGVEKIIEGIEIDKVIPFINRVDTSSAISVELAYCIALENYFKIEVPIRAKFIRVILSELSRISSHILFLTKLANALGMNMPLHYCLREREEILHLIEVATGSRLTPNFVRVGGIKSDLSMQFFDKLKEMLKGFRKKVHEIRVFFLENELVVNRLNNLGILVKEDAIKLAISGPNLRALGVSRDIRKNDNYE
;
A
#
# COMPACT_ATOMS: atom_id res chain seq x y z
N MET A 1 -0.85 -5.69 -20.93
CA MET A 1 -1.95 -6.08 -20.02
C MET A 1 -2.32 -4.85 -19.21
N PRO A 2 -3.57 -4.37 -19.21
CA PRO A 2 -3.92 -3.25 -18.37
C PRO A 2 -3.78 -3.68 -16.91
N PHE A 3 -3.26 -2.81 -16.06
CA PHE A 3 -2.87 -3.06 -14.67
C PHE A 3 -4.05 -3.27 -13.70
N GLY A 4 -5.11 -3.96 -14.14
CA GLY A 4 -6.30 -4.28 -13.37
C GLY A 4 -6.25 -5.69 -12.78
N PHE A 5 -6.71 -5.83 -11.53
CA PHE A 5 -7.03 -7.15 -10.99
C PHE A 5 -8.23 -7.73 -11.75
N PRO A 6 -8.31 -9.06 -11.94
CA PRO A 6 -9.49 -9.67 -12.56
C PRO A 6 -10.69 -9.47 -11.64
N ILE A 7 -11.63 -8.63 -12.08
CA ILE A 7 -12.89 -8.34 -11.39
C ILE A 7 -13.99 -8.44 -12.45
N GLY A 8 -15.04 -9.20 -12.15
CA GLY A 8 -16.26 -9.22 -12.97
C GLY A 8 -17.16 -8.07 -12.54
N LEU A 9 -17.69 -7.30 -13.49
CA LEU A 9 -18.62 -6.22 -13.20
C LEU A 9 -19.92 -6.48 -13.97
N ASN A 10 -20.99 -6.80 -13.24
CA ASN A 10 -22.34 -6.83 -13.80
C ASN A 10 -22.95 -5.45 -13.60
N ILE A 11 -23.22 -4.74 -14.70
CA ILE A 11 -23.63 -3.34 -14.70
C ILE A 11 -24.98 -3.25 -15.42
N ASP A 12 -25.99 -2.73 -14.74
CA ASP A 12 -27.26 -2.37 -15.37
C ASP A 12 -27.23 -0.89 -15.73
N LEU A 13 -27.31 -0.61 -17.03
CA LEU A 13 -27.25 0.74 -17.59
C LEU A 13 -28.62 1.18 -18.08
N LYS A 14 -28.93 2.46 -17.88
CA LYS A 14 -29.96 3.17 -18.64
C LYS A 14 -29.29 4.34 -19.34
N GLU A 15 -29.17 4.21 -20.66
CA GLU A 15 -28.36 5.11 -21.48
C GLU A 15 -26.92 5.15 -20.93
N ASP A 16 -26.45 6.32 -20.51
CA ASP A 16 -25.11 6.53 -19.97
C ASP A 16 -25.07 6.47 -18.42
N VAL A 17 -26.20 6.18 -17.76
CA VAL A 17 -26.32 6.16 -16.31
C VAL A 17 -26.28 4.73 -15.77
N VAL A 18 -25.36 4.47 -14.84
CA VAL A 18 -25.31 3.22 -14.07
C VAL A 18 -26.43 3.21 -13.02
N ILE A 19 -27.39 2.30 -13.15
CA ILE A 19 -28.49 2.13 -12.18
C ILE A 19 -28.09 1.15 -11.08
N ASN A 20 -27.43 0.06 -11.47
CA ASN A 20 -27.05 -1.01 -10.56
C ASN A 20 -25.66 -1.54 -10.94
N LEU A 21 -24.89 -1.89 -9.92
CA LEU A 21 -23.53 -2.38 -10.06
C LEU A 21 -23.37 -3.55 -9.09
N ASN A 22 -23.20 -4.76 -9.63
CA ASN A 22 -22.91 -5.95 -8.86
C ASN A 22 -21.49 -6.47 -9.21
N PRO A 23 -20.47 -6.13 -8.42
CA PRO A 23 -19.10 -6.58 -8.64
C PRO A 23 -18.88 -8.01 -8.11
N ASP A 24 -18.29 -8.85 -8.95
CA ASP A 24 -17.80 -10.19 -8.59
C ASP A 24 -16.28 -10.16 -8.35
N PHE A 25 -15.91 -10.36 -7.09
CA PHE A 25 -14.51 -10.36 -6.62
C PHE A 25 -13.87 -11.76 -6.60
N GLY A 26 -14.60 -12.82 -6.96
CA GLY A 26 -14.20 -14.21 -6.74
C GLY A 26 -12.99 -14.68 -7.56
N TYR A 27 -12.65 -14.00 -8.65
CA TYR A 27 -11.64 -14.45 -9.62
C TYR A 27 -10.22 -14.58 -9.06
N LEU A 28 -9.86 -13.80 -8.03
CA LEU A 28 -8.52 -13.86 -7.41
C LEU A 28 -8.53 -14.64 -6.07
N ARG A 29 -9.66 -15.25 -5.69
CA ARG A 29 -9.77 -15.94 -4.41
C ARG A 29 -8.94 -17.23 -4.43
N THR A 30 -7.85 -17.23 -3.68
CA THR A 30 -6.93 -18.38 -3.55
C THR A 30 -7.14 -19.18 -2.28
N GLY A 31 -7.97 -18.72 -1.34
CA GLY A 31 -8.25 -19.44 -0.09
C GLY A 31 -7.08 -19.46 0.89
N VAL A 32 -6.23 -18.41 0.89
CA VAL A 32 -5.03 -18.30 1.75
C VAL A 32 -5.34 -18.62 3.21
N GLU A 33 -6.47 -18.12 3.74
CA GLU A 33 -6.92 -18.38 5.12
C GLU A 33 -7.02 -19.86 5.45
N LYS A 34 -7.50 -20.69 4.51
CA LYS A 34 -7.61 -22.13 4.71
C LYS A 34 -6.26 -22.84 4.58
N ILE A 35 -5.39 -22.33 3.70
CA ILE A 35 -4.06 -22.90 3.46
C ILE A 35 -3.17 -22.73 4.69
N ILE A 36 -3.28 -21.59 5.38
CA ILE A 36 -2.45 -21.29 6.55
C ILE A 36 -2.87 -22.06 7.80
N GLU A 37 -4.06 -22.69 7.81
CA GLU A 37 -4.49 -23.56 8.91
C GLU A 37 -3.55 -24.76 9.07
N GLY A 38 -2.95 -24.91 10.24
CA GLY A 38 -2.02 -26.01 10.55
C GLY A 38 -0.58 -25.79 10.07
N ILE A 39 -0.27 -24.64 9.45
CA ILE A 39 1.10 -24.24 9.13
C ILE A 39 1.73 -23.57 10.37
N GLU A 40 3.02 -23.83 10.60
CA GLU A 40 3.80 -23.14 11.63
C GLU A 40 3.82 -21.62 11.41
N ILE A 41 3.74 -20.87 12.51
CA ILE A 41 3.61 -19.40 12.53
C ILE A 41 4.61 -18.69 11.60
N ASP A 42 5.87 -19.12 11.58
CA ASP A 42 6.92 -18.50 10.77
C ASP A 42 6.79 -18.78 9.26
N LYS A 43 6.21 -19.92 8.91
CA LYS A 43 5.99 -20.35 7.52
C LYS A 43 4.74 -19.70 6.91
N VAL A 44 3.90 -19.05 7.71
CA VAL A 44 2.71 -18.33 7.26
C VAL A 44 3.05 -16.99 6.59
N ILE A 45 4.13 -16.32 7.03
CA ILE A 45 4.49 -14.97 6.57
C ILE A 45 4.58 -14.85 5.03
N PRO A 46 5.25 -15.76 4.29
CA PRO A 46 5.27 -15.72 2.83
C PRO A 46 3.90 -15.73 2.14
N PHE A 47 2.88 -16.34 2.76
CA PHE A 47 1.51 -16.36 2.24
C PHE A 47 0.81 -15.02 2.48
N ILE A 48 0.99 -14.44 3.66
CA ILE A 48 0.41 -13.16 4.04
C ILE A 48 0.93 -12.03 3.15
N ASN A 49 2.20 -12.06 2.75
CA ASN A 49 2.81 -11.03 1.89
C ASN A 49 2.15 -10.91 0.52
N ARG A 50 1.45 -11.97 0.10
CA ARG A 50 0.77 -12.03 -1.20
C ARG A 50 -0.68 -11.52 -1.12
N VAL A 51 -1.21 -11.28 0.08
CA VAL A 51 -2.55 -10.71 0.26
C VAL A 51 -2.58 -9.28 -0.25
N ASP A 52 -1.60 -8.46 0.12
CA ASP A 52 -1.35 -7.16 -0.51
C ASP A 52 0.07 -7.08 -1.05
N THR A 53 0.19 -7.22 -2.37
CA THR A 53 1.47 -7.16 -3.09
C THR A 53 2.00 -5.74 -3.27
N SER A 54 1.19 -4.71 -2.99
CA SER A 54 1.60 -3.32 -3.10
C SER A 54 2.30 -2.81 -1.84
N SER A 55 1.88 -3.30 -0.67
CA SER A 55 2.43 -2.91 0.63
C SER A 55 2.79 -4.10 1.53
N ALA A 56 3.44 -5.11 0.95
CA ALA A 56 3.74 -6.40 1.61
C ALA A 56 4.32 -6.29 3.03
N ILE A 57 5.25 -5.35 3.27
CA ILE A 57 5.88 -5.15 4.60
C ILE A 57 4.85 -4.73 5.66
N SER A 58 3.85 -3.94 5.30
CA SER A 58 2.82 -3.48 6.24
C SER A 58 1.94 -4.65 6.69
N VAL A 59 1.68 -5.61 5.81
CA VAL A 59 0.92 -6.82 6.14
C VAL A 59 1.74 -7.78 7.00
N GLU A 60 3.04 -7.95 6.69
CA GLU A 60 3.97 -8.70 7.54
C GLU A 60 3.97 -8.13 8.97
N LEU A 61 4.06 -6.80 9.07
CA LEU A 61 4.09 -6.10 10.34
C LEU A 61 2.79 -6.29 11.12
N ALA A 62 1.63 -6.16 10.48
CA ALA A 62 0.34 -6.36 11.13
C ALA A 62 0.20 -7.77 11.71
N TYR A 63 0.65 -8.79 10.98
CA TYR A 63 0.66 -10.18 11.45
C TYR A 63 1.61 -10.38 12.63
N CYS A 64 2.83 -9.85 12.55
CA CYS A 64 3.82 -9.98 13.62
C CYS A 64 3.38 -9.28 14.90
N ILE A 65 2.84 -8.05 14.81
CA ILE A 65 2.33 -7.29 15.95
C ILE A 65 1.17 -8.04 16.63
N ALA A 66 0.26 -8.63 15.86
CA ALA A 66 -0.86 -9.39 16.44
C ALA A 66 -0.37 -10.56 17.31
N LEU A 67 0.66 -11.28 16.84
CA LEU A 67 1.26 -12.39 17.58
C LEU A 67 2.14 -11.93 18.74
N GLU A 68 2.92 -10.87 18.55
CA GLU A 68 3.75 -10.26 19.60
C GLU A 68 2.89 -9.78 20.78
N ASN A 69 1.75 -9.16 20.49
CA ASN A 69 0.79 -8.75 21.51
C ASN A 69 0.13 -9.96 22.21
N TYR A 70 -0.17 -11.03 21.47
CA TYR A 70 -0.75 -12.25 22.03
C TYR A 70 0.23 -12.99 22.95
N PHE A 71 1.48 -13.16 22.51
CA PHE A 71 2.54 -13.84 23.28
C PHE A 71 3.25 -12.92 24.28
N LYS A 72 2.94 -11.61 24.27
CA LYS A 72 3.59 -10.57 25.10
C LYS A 72 5.12 -10.54 24.91
N ILE A 73 5.57 -10.61 23.66
CA ILE A 73 6.99 -10.57 23.29
C ILE A 73 7.42 -9.10 23.14
N GLU A 74 8.49 -8.71 23.83
CA GLU A 74 9.10 -7.39 23.63
C GLU A 74 10.09 -7.41 22.48
N VAL A 75 9.86 -6.54 21.50
CA VAL A 75 10.72 -6.38 20.32
C VAL A 75 11.86 -5.39 20.61
N PRO A 76 13.11 -5.69 20.25
CA PRO A 76 14.22 -4.75 20.41
C PRO A 76 13.97 -3.41 19.72
N ILE A 77 14.32 -2.30 20.38
CA ILE A 77 14.10 -0.93 19.88
C ILE A 77 14.64 -0.73 18.46
N ARG A 78 15.83 -1.27 18.16
CA ARG A 78 16.43 -1.19 16.82
C ARG A 78 15.55 -1.83 15.74
N ALA A 79 14.96 -3.00 16.04
CA ALA A 79 14.06 -3.69 15.11
C ALA A 79 12.79 -2.89 14.86
N LYS A 80 12.23 -2.24 15.89
CA LYS A 80 11.07 -1.35 15.76
C LYS A 80 11.32 -0.20 14.77
N PHE A 81 12.45 0.50 14.93
CA PHE A 81 12.82 1.59 14.01
C PHE A 81 12.98 1.10 12.56
N ILE A 82 13.61 -0.06 12.37
CA ILE A 82 13.79 -0.65 11.04
C ILE A 82 12.43 -1.00 10.42
N ARG A 83 11.51 -1.61 11.18
CA ARG A 83 10.15 -1.91 10.74
C ARG A 83 9.40 -0.66 10.31
N VAL A 84 9.50 0.42 11.08
CA VAL A 84 8.87 1.72 10.75
C VAL A 84 9.45 2.27 9.45
N ILE A 85 10.78 2.35 9.31
CA ILE A 85 11.44 2.85 8.09
C ILE A 85 10.98 2.07 6.86
N LEU A 86 11.02 0.73 6.92
CA LEU A 86 10.63 -0.13 5.81
C LEU A 86 9.12 -0.02 5.50
N SER A 87 8.28 0.10 6.53
CA SER A 87 6.83 0.29 6.35
C SER A 87 6.50 1.63 5.71
N GLU A 88 7.20 2.71 6.05
CA GLU A 88 7.04 4.01 5.38
C GLU A 88 7.49 3.97 3.92
N LEU A 89 8.61 3.31 3.62
CA LEU A 89 9.05 3.11 2.23
C LEU A 89 8.01 2.32 1.42
N SER A 90 7.48 1.24 2.01
CA SER A 90 6.41 0.43 1.41
C SER A 90 5.13 1.25 1.17
N ARG A 91 4.77 2.12 2.13
CA ARG A 91 3.62 3.03 1.99
C ARG A 91 3.81 4.04 0.86
N ILE A 92 4.99 4.65 0.75
CA ILE A 92 5.30 5.57 -0.36
C ILE A 92 5.19 4.83 -1.70
N SER A 93 5.76 3.63 -1.81
CA SER A 93 5.65 2.79 -3.01
C SER A 93 4.20 2.47 -3.38
N SER A 94 3.37 2.14 -2.38
CA SER A 94 1.93 1.88 -2.57
C SER A 94 1.18 3.11 -3.07
N HIS A 95 1.46 4.30 -2.53
CA HIS A 95 0.83 5.53 -2.99
C HIS A 95 1.25 5.92 -4.41
N ILE A 96 2.53 5.75 -4.75
CA ILE A 96 3.00 5.99 -6.13
C ILE A 96 2.34 4.99 -7.09
N LEU A 97 2.21 3.72 -6.71
CA LEU A 97 1.50 2.72 -7.52
C LEU A 97 0.02 3.09 -7.73
N PHE A 98 -0.64 3.63 -6.71
CA PHE A 98 -2.00 4.17 -6.85
C PHE A 98 -2.04 5.29 -7.89
N LEU A 99 -1.11 6.24 -7.85
CA LEU A 99 -1.01 7.31 -8.85
C LEU A 99 -0.73 6.76 -10.26
N THR A 100 0.14 5.75 -10.39
CA THR A 100 0.37 5.05 -11.67
C THR A 100 -0.91 4.44 -12.23
N LYS A 101 -1.69 3.76 -11.38
CA LYS A 101 -2.97 3.14 -11.80
C LYS A 101 -4.00 4.20 -12.19
N LEU A 102 -4.05 5.31 -11.45
CA LEU A 102 -4.90 6.45 -11.77
C LEU A 102 -4.53 7.08 -13.12
N ALA A 103 -3.24 7.30 -13.36
CA ALA A 103 -2.74 7.82 -14.64
C ALA A 103 -3.09 6.88 -15.80
N ASN A 104 -2.95 5.57 -15.60
CA ASN A 104 -3.35 4.55 -16.59
C ASN A 104 -4.86 4.59 -16.87
N ALA A 105 -5.69 4.70 -15.84
CA ALA A 105 -7.15 4.77 -15.98
C ALA A 105 -7.61 6.04 -16.72
N LEU A 106 -6.87 7.15 -16.56
CA LEU A 106 -7.11 8.40 -17.27
C LEU A 106 -6.50 8.43 -18.68
N GLY A 107 -5.73 7.41 -19.07
CA GLY A 107 -5.06 7.33 -20.37
C GLY A 107 -3.80 8.20 -20.50
N MET A 108 -3.18 8.60 -19.38
CA MET A 108 -2.01 9.49 -19.36
C MET A 108 -0.70 8.71 -19.23
N ASN A 109 -0.01 8.48 -20.35
CA ASN A 109 1.22 7.69 -20.39
C ASN A 109 2.43 8.36 -19.73
N MET A 110 2.62 9.66 -19.92
CA MET A 110 3.79 10.36 -19.36
C MET A 110 3.81 10.36 -17.82
N PRO A 111 2.73 10.74 -17.11
CA PRO A 111 2.67 10.62 -15.65
C PRO A 111 2.83 9.18 -15.15
N LEU A 112 2.28 8.21 -15.88
CA LEU A 112 2.41 6.79 -15.57
C LEU A 112 3.88 6.37 -15.50
N HIS A 113 4.67 6.70 -16.53
CA HIS A 113 6.09 6.34 -16.60
C HIS A 113 6.94 7.06 -15.54
N TYR A 114 6.64 8.33 -15.25
CA TYR A 114 7.32 9.06 -14.17
C TYR A 114 7.06 8.41 -12.81
N CYS A 115 5.80 8.07 -12.51
CA CYS A 115 5.47 7.38 -11.26
C CYS A 115 6.17 6.01 -11.18
N LEU A 116 6.21 5.23 -12.26
CA LEU A 116 6.91 3.93 -12.26
C LEU A 116 8.42 4.09 -12.02
N ARG A 117 9.06 5.11 -12.63
CA ARG A 117 10.48 5.41 -12.40
C ARG A 117 10.77 5.70 -10.93
N GLU A 118 9.95 6.53 -10.28
CA GLU A 118 10.16 6.84 -8.86
C GLU A 118 9.84 5.65 -7.95
N ARG A 119 8.84 4.84 -8.31
CA ARG A 119 8.56 3.60 -7.58
C ARG A 119 9.71 2.60 -7.67
N GLU A 120 10.37 2.52 -8.83
CA GLU A 120 11.48 1.61 -9.06
C GLU A 120 12.66 1.88 -8.12
N GLU A 121 13.01 3.15 -7.90
CA GLU A 121 14.07 3.54 -6.97
C GLU A 121 13.79 3.06 -5.54
N ILE A 122 12.53 3.17 -5.09
CA ILE A 122 12.11 2.70 -3.76
C ILE A 122 12.14 1.16 -3.68
N LEU A 123 11.68 0.46 -4.73
CA LEU A 123 11.73 -1.00 -4.76
C LEU A 123 13.16 -1.53 -4.75
N HIS A 124 14.08 -0.85 -5.44
CA HIS A 124 15.50 -1.19 -5.39
C HIS A 124 16.07 -0.99 -3.99
N LEU A 125 15.64 0.05 -3.25
CA LEU A 125 16.05 0.23 -1.86
C LEU A 125 15.52 -0.89 -0.94
N ILE A 126 14.28 -1.33 -1.14
CA ILE A 126 13.69 -2.47 -0.43
C ILE A 126 14.44 -3.78 -0.77
N GLU A 127 14.85 -3.96 -2.02
CA GLU A 127 15.66 -5.09 -2.45
C GLU A 127 17.03 -5.11 -1.77
N VAL A 128 17.71 -3.96 -1.67
CA VAL A 128 18.99 -3.86 -0.94
C VAL A 128 18.84 -4.23 0.53
N ALA A 129 17.69 -3.92 1.15
CA ALA A 129 17.42 -4.29 2.54
C ALA A 129 17.07 -5.77 2.72
N THR A 130 16.26 -6.33 1.84
CA THR A 130 15.54 -7.60 2.10
C THR A 130 15.90 -8.74 1.15
N GLY A 131 16.57 -8.43 0.03
CA GLY A 131 16.89 -9.36 -1.05
C GLY A 131 15.72 -9.63 -2.02
N SER A 132 14.54 -9.04 -1.79
CA SER A 132 13.39 -9.19 -2.68
C SER A 132 12.66 -7.86 -2.86
N ARG A 133 12.17 -7.62 -4.08
CA ARG A 133 11.54 -6.35 -4.46
C ARG A 133 10.07 -6.27 -4.03
N LEU A 134 9.32 -7.36 -4.22
CA LEU A 134 7.86 -7.39 -4.02
C LEU A 134 7.44 -8.23 -2.81
N THR A 135 8.22 -9.26 -2.47
CA THR A 135 7.90 -10.20 -1.39
C THR A 135 9.10 -10.27 -0.42
N PRO A 136 9.33 -9.21 0.37
CA PRO A 136 10.54 -9.03 1.17
C PRO A 136 10.70 -10.11 2.24
N ASN A 137 9.60 -10.55 2.85
CA ASN A 137 9.59 -11.62 3.85
C ASN A 137 10.66 -11.39 4.93
N PHE A 138 10.67 -10.17 5.47
CA PHE A 138 11.77 -9.62 6.25
C PHE A 138 11.40 -9.38 7.71
N VAL A 139 10.15 -8.95 7.96
CA VAL A 139 9.64 -8.83 9.33
C VAL A 139 9.30 -10.23 9.84
N ARG A 140 9.65 -10.49 11.09
CA ARG A 140 9.44 -11.76 11.79
C ARG A 140 8.85 -11.51 13.15
N VAL A 141 8.14 -12.50 13.69
CA VAL A 141 7.68 -12.46 15.07
C VAL A 141 8.90 -12.31 15.98
N GLY A 142 8.90 -11.29 16.84
CA GLY A 142 10.02 -10.93 17.72
C GLY A 142 11.04 -9.95 17.13
N GLY A 143 10.89 -9.52 15.86
CA GLY A 143 11.73 -8.45 15.29
C GLY A 143 11.88 -8.49 13.77
N ILE A 144 13.12 -8.65 13.32
CA ILE A 144 13.52 -8.62 11.91
C ILE A 144 14.43 -9.81 11.61
N LYS A 145 14.42 -10.28 10.36
CA LYS A 145 15.24 -11.43 9.93
C LYS A 145 16.75 -11.18 10.03
N SER A 146 17.19 -9.99 9.65
CA SER A 146 18.61 -9.59 9.67
C SER A 146 18.72 -8.09 9.85
N ASP A 147 19.84 -7.61 10.36
CA ASP A 147 20.09 -6.16 10.48
C ASP A 147 20.37 -5.53 9.10
N LEU A 148 20.15 -4.22 8.99
CA LEU A 148 20.40 -3.46 7.76
C LEU A 148 21.88 -3.06 7.66
N SER A 149 22.43 -3.19 6.46
CA SER A 149 23.81 -2.76 6.16
C SER A 149 23.94 -1.24 6.15
N MET A 150 25.15 -0.72 6.38
CA MET A 150 25.41 0.72 6.28
C MET A 150 25.11 1.26 4.88
N GLN A 151 25.37 0.45 3.85
CA GLN A 151 25.07 0.76 2.45
C GLN A 151 23.59 1.09 2.22
N PHE A 152 22.67 0.43 2.91
CA PHE A 152 21.24 0.75 2.83
C PHE A 152 20.98 2.19 3.29
N PHE A 153 21.56 2.60 4.42
CA PHE A 153 21.36 3.94 4.97
C PHE A 153 21.97 5.03 4.07
N ASP A 154 23.11 4.76 3.44
CA ASP A 154 23.73 5.69 2.49
C ASP A 154 22.85 5.87 1.23
N LYS A 155 22.36 4.77 0.65
CA LYS A 155 21.42 4.79 -0.48
C LYS A 155 20.09 5.47 -0.11
N LEU A 156 19.56 5.22 1.08
CA LEU A 156 18.35 5.88 1.57
C LEU A 156 18.54 7.40 1.65
N LYS A 157 19.66 7.85 2.22
CA LYS A 157 19.98 9.28 2.29
C LYS A 157 20.14 9.90 0.90
N GLU A 158 20.76 9.18 -0.03
CA GLU A 158 20.91 9.63 -1.42
C GLU A 158 19.56 9.75 -2.12
N MET A 159 18.70 8.74 -2.04
CA MET A 159 17.34 8.79 -2.61
C MET A 159 16.55 9.98 -2.04
N LEU A 160 16.64 10.21 -0.73
CA LEU A 160 15.97 11.34 -0.08
C LEU A 160 16.46 12.71 -0.61
N LYS A 161 17.70 12.80 -1.13
CA LYS A 161 18.18 14.00 -1.83
C LYS A 161 17.44 14.14 -3.16
N GLY A 162 16.42 14.98 -3.14
CA GLY A 162 15.65 15.30 -4.34
C GLY A 162 14.30 14.58 -4.41
N PHE A 163 14.03 13.56 -3.59
CA PHE A 163 12.73 12.88 -3.57
C PHE A 163 11.55 13.87 -3.45
N ARG A 164 11.67 14.89 -2.59
CA ARG A 164 10.65 15.95 -2.45
C ARG A 164 10.40 16.72 -3.76
N LYS A 165 11.47 17.01 -4.52
CA LYS A 165 11.37 17.67 -5.82
C LYS A 165 10.62 16.77 -6.81
N LYS A 166 10.96 15.48 -6.86
CA LYS A 166 10.29 14.51 -7.74
C LYS A 166 8.79 14.36 -7.40
N VAL A 167 8.45 14.29 -6.11
CA VAL A 167 7.04 14.26 -5.66
C VAL A 167 6.32 15.55 -6.05
N HIS A 168 6.98 16.70 -5.92
CA HIS A 168 6.42 17.98 -6.34
C HIS A 168 6.18 18.04 -7.85
N GLU A 169 7.12 17.55 -8.65
CA GLU A 169 6.96 17.43 -10.11
C GLU A 169 5.74 16.54 -10.47
N ILE A 170 5.60 15.37 -9.84
CA ILE A 170 4.42 14.51 -10.03
C ILE A 170 3.14 15.27 -9.65
N ARG A 171 3.14 16.00 -8.53
CA ARG A 171 1.96 16.76 -8.10
C ARG A 171 1.57 17.82 -9.14
N VAL A 172 2.51 18.65 -9.59
CA VAL A 172 2.25 19.75 -10.52
C VAL A 172 1.83 19.22 -11.90
N PHE A 173 2.56 18.24 -12.45
CA PHE A 173 2.30 17.75 -13.80
C PHE A 173 1.07 16.83 -13.91
N PHE A 174 0.71 16.14 -12.82
CA PHE A 174 -0.37 15.16 -12.82
C PHE A 174 -1.57 15.60 -11.99
N LEU A 175 -1.39 15.83 -10.68
CA LEU A 175 -2.52 16.07 -9.77
C LEU A 175 -3.15 17.46 -9.94
N GLU A 176 -2.34 18.47 -10.26
CA GLU A 176 -2.79 19.85 -10.50
C GLU A 176 -3.17 20.09 -11.98
N ASN A 177 -3.08 19.06 -12.83
CA ASN A 177 -3.46 19.18 -14.23
C ASN A 177 -4.98 19.34 -14.36
N GLU A 178 -5.41 20.37 -15.10
CA GLU A 178 -6.82 20.70 -15.28
C GLU A 178 -7.65 19.54 -15.85
N LEU A 179 -7.10 18.75 -16.78
CA LEU A 179 -7.78 17.57 -17.32
C LEU A 179 -8.04 16.51 -16.26
N VAL A 180 -7.10 16.33 -15.34
CA VAL A 180 -7.21 15.37 -14.23
C VAL A 180 -8.23 15.88 -13.23
N VAL A 181 -8.15 17.16 -12.84
CA VAL A 181 -9.10 17.78 -11.91
C VAL A 181 -10.52 17.70 -12.46
N ASN A 182 -10.74 18.10 -13.71
CA ASN A 182 -12.07 18.06 -14.34
C ASN A 182 -12.66 16.64 -14.41
N ARG A 183 -11.82 15.61 -14.54
CA ARG A 183 -12.25 14.21 -14.59
C ARG A 183 -12.49 13.57 -13.23
N LEU A 184 -11.95 14.12 -12.15
CA LEU A 184 -12.07 13.55 -10.80
C LEU A 184 -12.98 14.36 -9.87
N ASN A 185 -13.18 15.64 -10.18
CA ASN A 185 -14.01 16.51 -9.37
C ASN A 185 -15.47 16.03 -9.36
N ASN A 186 -16.12 16.13 -8.19
CA ASN A 186 -17.51 15.71 -7.96
C ASN A 186 -17.83 14.24 -8.29
N LEU A 187 -16.85 13.34 -8.28
CA LEU A 187 -17.06 11.89 -8.42
C LEU A 187 -16.91 11.15 -7.09
N GLY A 188 -17.68 10.06 -6.93
CA GLY A 188 -17.55 9.16 -5.77
C GLY A 188 -17.83 9.83 -4.43
N ILE A 189 -18.76 10.79 -4.40
CA ILE A 189 -19.10 11.56 -3.20
C ILE A 189 -19.67 10.60 -2.14
N LEU A 190 -19.04 10.60 -0.97
CA LEU A 190 -19.42 9.79 0.18
C LEU A 190 -19.90 10.69 1.32
N VAL A 191 -21.05 10.36 1.90
CA VAL A 191 -21.52 11.01 3.13
C VAL A 191 -20.77 10.41 4.32
N LYS A 192 -20.31 11.27 5.24
CA LYS A 192 -19.53 10.87 6.42
C LYS A 192 -20.20 9.78 7.27
N GLU A 193 -21.50 9.90 7.49
CA GLU A 193 -22.27 8.95 8.29
C GLU A 193 -22.31 7.56 7.64
N ASP A 194 -22.50 7.51 6.33
CA ASP A 194 -22.52 6.25 5.57
C ASP A 194 -21.13 5.63 5.48
N ALA A 195 -20.09 6.45 5.30
CA ALA A 195 -18.71 5.97 5.33
C ALA A 195 -18.36 5.28 6.66
N ILE A 196 -18.86 5.80 7.78
CA ILE A 196 -18.67 5.18 9.11
C ILE A 196 -19.47 3.88 9.22
N LYS A 197 -20.75 3.88 8.78
CA LYS A 197 -21.59 2.66 8.79
C LYS A 197 -21.01 1.54 7.92
N LEU A 198 -20.39 1.89 6.80
CA LEU A 198 -19.72 0.97 5.87
C LEU A 198 -18.28 0.61 6.29
N ALA A 199 -17.83 1.05 7.47
CA ALA A 199 -16.48 0.81 7.99
C ALA A 199 -15.34 1.25 7.04
N ILE A 200 -15.57 2.31 6.25
CA ILE A 200 -14.54 2.90 5.39
C ILE A 200 -13.45 3.52 6.27
N SER A 201 -12.19 3.32 5.91
CA SER A 201 -11.03 3.77 6.70
C SER A 201 -9.96 4.44 5.83
N GLY A 202 -8.87 4.87 6.46
CA GLY A 202 -7.68 5.38 5.76
C GLY A 202 -7.91 6.72 5.04
N PRO A 203 -7.31 6.93 3.85
CA PRO A 203 -7.41 8.18 3.11
C PRO A 203 -8.84 8.63 2.81
N ASN A 204 -9.75 7.69 2.50
CA ASN A 204 -11.13 8.00 2.16
C ASN A 204 -11.89 8.61 3.35
N LEU A 205 -11.73 8.02 4.54
CA LEU A 205 -12.37 8.54 5.75
C LEU A 205 -11.77 9.90 6.16
N ARG A 206 -10.45 10.08 5.99
CA ARG A 206 -9.77 11.36 6.26
C ARG A 206 -10.19 12.47 5.31
N ALA A 207 -10.47 12.17 4.04
CA ALA A 207 -10.98 13.14 3.07
C ALA A 207 -12.33 13.73 3.50
N LEU A 208 -13.12 13.01 4.30
CA LEU A 208 -14.40 13.46 4.86
C LEU A 208 -14.25 14.26 6.17
N GLY A 209 -13.02 14.69 6.51
CA GLY A 209 -12.74 15.49 7.71
C GLY A 209 -12.71 14.70 9.02
N VAL A 210 -12.69 13.36 8.97
CA VAL A 210 -12.55 12.52 10.17
C VAL A 210 -11.06 12.31 10.47
N SER A 211 -10.59 12.93 11.53
CA SER A 211 -9.18 12.83 11.97
C SER A 211 -8.90 11.51 12.70
N ARG A 212 -8.89 10.40 11.96
CA ARG A 212 -8.54 9.07 12.48
C ARG A 212 -7.35 8.49 11.70
N ASP A 213 -6.30 8.14 12.44
CA ASP A 213 -5.10 7.49 11.91
C ASP A 213 -4.49 6.58 12.99
N ILE A 214 -4.52 5.28 12.74
CA ILE A 214 -4.06 4.25 13.69
C ILE A 214 -2.62 4.51 14.15
N ARG A 215 -1.78 5.11 13.29
CA ARG A 215 -0.38 5.46 13.59
C ARG A 215 -0.23 6.53 14.67
N LYS A 216 -1.25 7.35 14.87
CA LYS A 216 -1.28 8.41 15.88
C LYS A 216 -2.17 8.06 17.05
N ASN A 217 -3.26 7.35 16.80
CA ASN A 217 -4.29 7.07 17.78
C ASN A 217 -3.98 5.85 18.65
N ASP A 218 -3.38 4.81 18.07
CA ASP A 218 -3.28 3.49 18.71
C ASP A 218 -1.82 3.02 18.92
N ASN A 219 -0.82 3.86 18.61
CA ASN A 219 0.64 3.65 18.80
C ASN A 219 1.07 2.16 18.92
N TYR A 220 1.28 1.52 17.76
CA TYR A 220 1.51 0.07 17.68
C TYR A 220 2.98 -0.35 17.63
N GLU A 221 3.92 0.60 17.56
CA GLU A 221 5.38 0.38 17.61
C GLU A 221 6.05 1.43 18.50
#